data_AF-A0A6L4ATR0-F1
#
_entry.id   AF-A0A6L4ATR0-F1
#
_cell.length_a   1.000
_cell.length_b   1.000
_cell.length_c   1.000
_cell.angle_alpha   90.00
_cell.angle_beta   90.00
_cell.angle_gamma   90.00
#
_symmetry.space_group_name_H-M   'P 1'
#
loop_
_entity.id
_entity.type
_entity.pdbx_description
1 polymer ?
#
loop_
_entity_poly.entity_id
_entity_poly.type
_entity_poly.pdbx_seq_one_letter_code
_entity_poly.pdbx_strand_id
1 'polypeptide(L)'
;MRLKAWFPAAFIAIGLVTLVAISIQNARRPQSPRQSRVAEPASKSSGIRTAPKPAENPRAKEVAATIINLNGMLCAEVVSMRKLELENKVEVSCIEFRGGSNHVSYIVDTKSGKAVKI
;
A
#
# COMPACT_ATOMS: atom_id res chain seq x y z
N MET A 1 -25.81 47.70 -10.40
CA MET A 1 -24.79 48.53 -9.72
C MET A 1 -23.73 47.61 -9.15
N ARG A 2 -22.48 47.77 -9.58
CA ARG A 2 -21.33 46.88 -9.30
C ARG A 2 -20.67 47.28 -7.99
N LEU A 3 -20.64 46.39 -6.98
CA LEU A 3 -19.84 46.62 -5.78
C LEU A 3 -18.38 46.20 -6.03
N LYS A 4 -17.51 47.17 -5.74
CA LYS A 4 -16.07 47.20 -5.92
C LYS A 4 -15.36 46.17 -5.04
N ALA A 5 -14.38 45.51 -5.67
CA ALA A 5 -13.34 44.75 -5.01
C ALA A 5 -12.57 45.62 -4.01
N TRP A 6 -12.28 45.06 -2.83
CA TRP A 6 -11.32 45.61 -1.89
C TRP A 6 -10.30 44.51 -1.56
N PHE A 7 -9.21 44.50 -2.31
CA PHE A 7 -7.98 43.82 -1.93
C PHE A 7 -7.17 44.73 -1.02
N PRO A 8 -6.67 44.23 0.11
CA PRO A 8 -5.39 44.70 0.63
C PRO A 8 -4.33 43.62 0.37
N ALA A 9 -3.51 43.90 -0.64
CA ALA A 9 -2.19 43.30 -0.80
C ALA A 9 -1.22 43.97 0.20
N ALA A 10 -0.92 43.26 1.28
CA ALA A 10 0.19 43.46 2.22
C ALA A 10 0.17 42.16 3.06
N PHE A 11 1.23 41.37 3.22
CA PHE A 11 2.51 41.68 3.83
C PHE A 11 3.55 40.71 3.23
N ILE A 12 4.59 41.22 2.57
CA ILE A 12 5.94 41.41 3.12
C ILE A 12 6.64 40.08 3.44
N ALA A 13 7.66 39.83 2.61
CA ALA A 13 8.67 38.80 2.73
C ALA A 13 9.37 38.80 4.11
N ILE A 14 9.25 37.69 4.83
CA ILE A 14 10.08 37.27 5.97
C ILE A 14 9.97 35.73 5.97
N GLY A 15 10.99 34.89 6.02
CA GLY A 15 12.43 35.06 6.11
C GLY A 15 13.04 33.70 5.76
N LEU A 16 14.02 33.73 4.88
CA LEU A 16 14.73 32.57 4.34
C LEU A 16 15.93 32.27 5.24
N VAL A 17 15.72 31.72 6.44
CA VAL A 17 16.77 31.24 7.37
C VAL A 17 16.05 30.29 8.35
N THR A 18 16.15 28.96 8.30
CA THR A 18 17.26 28.14 8.83
C THR A 18 17.19 26.71 8.27
N LEU A 19 18.11 26.37 7.36
CA LEU A 19 18.47 25.00 7.00
C LEU A 19 19.71 24.64 7.83
N VAL A 20 19.55 24.08 9.03
CA VAL A 20 20.67 23.50 9.81
C VAL A 20 20.22 22.23 10.54
N ALA A 21 20.77 21.12 10.07
CA ALA A 21 21.20 19.91 10.79
C ALA A 21 20.23 19.18 11.73
N ILE A 22 19.65 18.06 11.25
CA ILE A 22 19.67 16.79 12.01
C ILE A 22 19.94 15.65 11.01
N SER A 23 21.19 15.55 10.57
CA SER A 23 21.77 14.28 10.14
C SER A 23 22.55 13.70 11.32
N ILE A 24 22.59 12.37 11.42
CA ILE A 24 23.41 11.56 12.36
C ILE A 24 22.69 11.17 13.68
N GLN A 25 21.86 10.13 13.60
CA GLN A 25 21.84 9.06 14.62
C GLN A 25 21.91 7.70 13.91
N ASN A 26 23.01 7.52 13.16
CA ASN A 26 23.55 6.21 12.87
C ASN A 26 24.43 5.78 14.08
N ALA A 27 24.54 4.47 14.30
CA ALA A 27 25.38 3.80 15.28
C ALA A 27 24.89 3.76 16.75
N ARG A 28 24.13 2.69 17.07
CA ARG A 28 24.39 1.73 18.16
C ARG A 28 23.14 0.88 18.41
N ARG A 29 22.96 -0.20 17.65
CA ARG A 29 22.31 -1.39 18.21
C ARG A 29 23.39 -2.47 18.42
N PRO A 30 23.60 -2.91 19.67
CA PRO A 30 24.52 -4.01 19.98
C PRO A 30 24.03 -5.29 19.29
N GLN A 31 24.95 -5.99 18.64
CA GLN A 31 24.77 -7.42 18.37
C GLN A 31 24.72 -8.14 19.72
N SER A 32 23.60 -8.81 20.00
CA SER A 32 23.51 -9.77 21.11
C SER A 32 23.83 -11.16 20.57
N PRO A 33 24.96 -11.77 20.94
CA PRO A 33 25.21 -13.18 20.70
C PRO A 33 24.70 -13.96 21.92
N ARG A 34 23.56 -14.63 21.78
CA ARG A 34 23.28 -15.81 22.61
C ARG A 34 22.42 -16.81 21.85
N GLN A 35 23.15 -17.71 21.19
CA GLN A 35 22.70 -19.08 20.98
C GLN A 35 22.15 -19.62 22.30
N SER A 36 20.87 -19.97 22.31
CA SER A 36 20.36 -20.96 23.23
C SER A 36 19.71 -22.04 22.37
N ARG A 37 20.48 -23.10 22.13
CA ARG A 37 19.98 -24.36 21.58
C ARG A 37 18.84 -24.82 22.50
N VAL A 38 17.61 -24.75 22.01
CA VAL A 38 16.52 -25.57 22.54
C VAL A 38 16.21 -26.58 21.46
N ALA A 39 16.29 -27.84 21.87
CA ALA A 39 16.19 -29.02 21.04
C ALA A 39 14.90 -29.02 20.21
N GLU A 40 15.08 -29.43 18.96
CA GLU A 40 14.09 -29.68 17.94
C GLU A 40 13.39 -31.02 18.23
N PRO A 41 12.10 -31.06 18.58
CA PRO A 41 11.31 -32.26 18.37
C PRO A 41 10.97 -32.34 16.88
N ALA A 42 11.40 -33.42 16.26
CA ALA A 42 11.09 -33.81 14.89
C ALA A 42 9.57 -33.78 14.64
N SER A 43 9.08 -32.65 14.14
CA SER A 43 7.73 -32.51 13.63
C SER A 43 7.71 -33.06 12.21
N LYS A 44 7.03 -34.19 12.04
CA LYS A 44 6.69 -34.78 10.75
C LYS A 44 6.13 -33.70 9.84
N SER A 45 6.97 -33.25 8.89
CA SER A 45 6.61 -32.43 7.74
C SER A 45 5.64 -33.21 6.86
N SER A 46 4.38 -33.22 7.25
CA SER A 46 3.25 -33.59 6.37
C SER A 46 3.23 -32.55 5.26
N GLY A 47 3.55 -32.99 4.04
CA GLY A 47 3.64 -32.14 2.86
C GLY A 47 2.34 -31.41 2.60
N ILE A 48 2.26 -30.16 3.04
CA ILE A 48 1.29 -29.21 2.54
C ILE A 48 1.74 -28.91 1.11
N ARG A 49 1.10 -29.58 0.15
CA ARG A 49 1.11 -29.18 -1.25
C ARG A 49 0.62 -27.73 -1.29
N THR A 50 1.56 -26.78 -1.26
CA THR A 50 1.27 -25.39 -1.54
C THR A 50 0.75 -25.39 -2.97
N ALA A 51 -0.55 -25.14 -3.13
CA ALA A 51 -1.15 -24.99 -4.44
C ALA A 51 -0.28 -24.02 -5.25
N PRO A 52 0.04 -24.31 -6.52
CA PRO A 52 0.89 -23.45 -7.31
C PRO A 52 0.28 -22.06 -7.32
N LYS A 53 0.97 -21.11 -6.67
CA LYS A 53 0.56 -19.71 -6.63
C LYS A 53 0.43 -19.27 -8.09
N PRO A 54 -0.75 -18.80 -8.55
CA PRO A 54 -0.93 -18.39 -9.93
C PRO A 54 0.20 -17.43 -10.30
N ALA A 55 0.84 -17.63 -11.45
CA ALA A 55 1.94 -16.81 -11.93
C ALA A 55 1.53 -15.33 -11.82
N GLU A 56 2.07 -14.68 -10.80
CA GLU A 56 1.60 -13.39 -10.34
C GLU A 56 2.20 -12.33 -11.25
N ASN A 57 1.40 -11.71 -12.11
CA ASN A 57 1.89 -10.64 -12.98
C ASN A 57 1.97 -9.34 -12.16
N PRO A 58 3.18 -8.84 -11.81
CA PRO A 58 3.32 -7.67 -10.95
C PRO A 58 2.68 -6.42 -11.58
N ARG A 59 2.73 -6.31 -12.91
CA ARG A 59 2.12 -5.20 -13.65
C ARG A 59 0.59 -5.20 -13.51
N ALA A 60 -0.05 -6.37 -13.46
CA ALA A 60 -1.49 -6.46 -13.26
C ALA A 60 -1.91 -5.95 -11.87
N LYS A 61 -1.10 -6.23 -10.85
CA LYS A 61 -1.31 -5.71 -9.49
C LYS A 61 -1.19 -4.20 -9.42
N GLU A 62 -0.17 -3.63 -10.05
CA GLU A 62 0.01 -2.18 -10.13
C GLU A 62 -1.16 -1.48 -10.83
N VAL A 63 -1.62 -2.04 -11.95
CA VAL A 63 -2.79 -1.51 -12.67
C VAL A 63 -4.05 -1.59 -11.80
N ALA A 64 -4.30 -2.72 -11.14
CA ALA A 64 -5.44 -2.87 -10.25
C ALA A 64 -5.40 -1.86 -9.07
N ALA A 65 -4.25 -1.72 -8.41
CA ALA A 65 -4.06 -0.73 -7.35
C ALA A 65 -4.30 0.70 -7.86
N THR A 66 -3.80 1.03 -9.06
CA THR A 66 -4.00 2.33 -9.69
C THR A 66 -5.47 2.61 -9.94
N ILE A 67 -6.21 1.66 -10.50
CA ILE A 67 -7.66 1.80 -10.74
C ILE A 67 -8.39 2.06 -9.41
N ILE A 68 -8.12 1.26 -8.38
CA ILE A 68 -8.76 1.40 -7.06
C ILE A 68 -8.48 2.79 -6.47
N ASN A 69 -7.23 3.24 -6.51
CA ASN A 69 -6.83 4.55 -5.99
C ASN A 69 -7.45 5.72 -6.78
N LEU A 70 -7.55 5.62 -8.10
CA LEU A 70 -8.22 6.62 -8.94
C LEU A 70 -9.74 6.71 -8.70
N ASN A 71 -10.36 5.65 -8.19
CA ASN A 71 -11.76 5.65 -7.76
C ASN A 71 -11.96 6.25 -6.35
N GLY A 72 -10.92 6.82 -5.73
CA GLY A 72 -10.99 7.44 -4.40
C GLY A 72 -10.96 6.45 -3.23
N MET A 73 -10.63 5.19 -3.50
CA MET A 73 -10.45 4.15 -2.48
C MET A 73 -8.96 3.99 -2.15
N LEU A 74 -8.66 3.32 -1.04
CA LEU A 74 -7.28 3.17 -0.57
C LEU A 74 -6.78 1.76 -0.83
N CYS A 75 -5.75 1.64 -1.66
CA CYS A 75 -5.03 0.39 -1.84
C CYS A 75 -3.53 0.60 -1.87
N ALA A 76 -2.87 0.24 -0.75
CA ALA A 76 -1.43 0.37 -0.57
C ALA A 76 -0.67 -0.81 -1.17
N GLU A 77 -1.18 -2.03 -1.01
CA GLU A 77 -0.54 -3.25 -1.52
C GLU A 77 -1.58 -4.29 -1.93
N VAL A 78 -1.51 -4.76 -3.18
CA VAL A 78 -2.38 -5.85 -3.67
C VAL A 78 -1.82 -7.19 -3.22
N VAL A 79 -2.56 -7.87 -2.34
CA VAL A 79 -2.19 -9.17 -1.78
C VAL A 79 -2.56 -10.29 -2.75
N SER A 80 -3.76 -10.22 -3.32
CA SER A 80 -4.24 -11.24 -4.27
C SER A 80 -5.18 -10.64 -5.32
N MET A 81 -5.24 -11.31 -6.47
CA MET A 81 -6.18 -11.02 -7.55
C MET A 81 -6.83 -12.32 -7.99
N ARG A 82 -8.16 -12.33 -8.12
CA ARG A 82 -8.94 -13.47 -8.59
C ARG A 82 -9.86 -13.01 -9.71
N LYS A 83 -9.73 -13.62 -10.88
CA LYS A 83 -10.68 -13.39 -11.98
C LYS A 83 -12.04 -13.96 -11.57
N LEU A 84 -13.11 -13.20 -11.79
CA LEU A 84 -14.48 -13.65 -11.56
C LEU A 84 -15.02 -14.33 -12.83
N GLU A 85 -16.06 -15.15 -12.69
CA GLU A 85 -16.81 -15.71 -13.83
C GLU A 85 -17.62 -14.64 -14.61
N LEU A 86 -17.53 -13.39 -14.17
CA LEU A 86 -18.14 -12.23 -14.80
C LEU A 86 -17.16 -11.59 -15.80
N GLU A 87 -17.68 -11.16 -16.94
CA GLU A 87 -16.88 -10.56 -18.00
C GLU A 87 -16.16 -9.30 -17.49
N ASN A 88 -14.85 -9.22 -17.74
CA ASN A 88 -14.00 -8.06 -17.40
C ASN A 88 -13.97 -7.69 -15.90
N LYS A 89 -14.33 -8.61 -14.99
CA LYS A 89 -14.28 -8.35 -13.54
C LYS A 89 -13.24 -9.19 -12.83
N VAL A 90 -12.53 -8.53 -11.92
CA VAL A 90 -11.50 -9.13 -11.07
C VAL A 90 -11.75 -8.70 -9.65
N GLU A 91 -11.73 -9.66 -8.74
CA GLU A 91 -11.70 -9.40 -7.31
C GLU A 91 -10.25 -9.19 -6.86
N VAL A 92 -10.02 -8.11 -6.14
CA VAL A 92 -8.70 -7.67 -5.72
C VAL A 92 -8.72 -7.55 -4.20
N SER A 93 -7.87 -8.33 -3.52
CA SER A 93 -7.65 -8.18 -2.09
C SER A 93 -6.42 -7.32 -1.85
N CYS A 94 -6.55 -6.35 -0.96
CA CYS A 94 -5.59 -5.28 -0.78
C CYS A 94 -5.42 -4.88 0.69
N ILE A 95 -4.22 -4.40 1.06
CA ILE A 95 -3.97 -3.68 2.31
C ILE A 95 -4.36 -2.21 2.11
N GLU A 96 -5.31 -1.68 2.89
CA GLU A 96 -5.82 -0.31 2.70
C GLU A 96 -4.75 0.76 2.94
N PHE A 97 -3.94 0.62 3.99
CA PHE A 97 -2.97 1.64 4.44
C PHE A 97 -1.54 1.13 4.38
N ARG A 98 -0.60 2.02 4.02
CA ARG A 98 0.84 1.69 4.04
C ARG A 98 1.29 1.37 5.47
N GLY A 99 1.88 0.19 5.66
CA GLY A 99 2.30 -0.30 6.98
C GLY A 99 1.15 -0.79 7.87
N GLY A 100 -0.08 -0.83 7.36
CA GLY A 100 -1.22 -1.45 8.02
C GLY A 100 -1.33 -2.95 7.74
N SER A 101 -2.27 -3.59 8.43
CA SER A 101 -2.64 -5.01 8.22
C SER A 101 -4.11 -5.19 7.87
N ASN A 102 -4.84 -4.09 7.65
CA ASN A 102 -6.26 -4.15 7.31
C ASN A 102 -6.43 -4.58 5.86
N HIS A 103 -7.05 -5.75 5.68
CA HIS A 103 -7.39 -6.28 4.37
C HIS A 103 -8.77 -5.82 3.94
N VAL A 104 -8.89 -5.38 2.70
CA VAL A 104 -10.15 -5.08 2.03
C VAL A 104 -10.18 -5.69 0.64
N SER A 105 -11.38 -6.08 0.23
CA SER A 105 -11.64 -6.62 -1.09
C SER A 105 -12.39 -5.60 -1.94
N TYR A 106 -12.05 -5.58 -3.23
CA TYR A 106 -12.69 -4.75 -4.24
C TYR A 106 -13.05 -5.60 -5.45
N ILE A 107 -14.17 -5.27 -6.10
CA ILE A 107 -14.45 -5.73 -7.46
C ILE A 107 -14.03 -4.62 -8.42
N VAL A 108 -13.09 -4.94 -9.31
CA VAL A 108 -12.58 -4.05 -10.34
C VAL A 108 -13.10 -4.49 -11.70
N ASP A 109 -13.72 -3.57 -12.42
CA ASP A 109 -14.13 -3.74 -13.80
C ASP A 109 -13.04 -3.20 -14.72
N THR A 110 -12.29 -4.10 -15.37
CA THR A 110 -11.11 -3.75 -16.17
C THR A 110 -11.45 -3.05 -17.48
N LYS A 111 -12.72 -3.09 -17.90
CA LYS A 111 -13.20 -2.43 -19.13
C LYS A 111 -13.61 -0.98 -18.86
N SER A 112 -14.35 -0.75 -17.78
CA SER A 112 -14.84 0.57 -17.40
C SER A 112 -13.90 1.34 -16.47
N GLY A 113 -12.93 0.67 -15.85
CA GLY A 113 -12.03 1.27 -14.86
C GLY A 113 -12.74 1.63 -13.55
N LYS A 114 -13.93 1.06 -13.29
CA LYS A 114 -14.68 1.27 -12.05
C LYS A 114 -14.28 0.23 -11.00
N ALA A 115 -14.25 0.65 -9.74
CA ALA A 115 -14.02 -0.24 -8.62
C ALA A 115 -15.04 -0.03 -7.51
N VAL A 116 -15.46 -1.12 -6.86
CA VAL A 116 -16.45 -1.11 -5.77
C VAL A 116 -15.92 -1.95 -4.60
N LYS A 117 -16.00 -1.42 -3.38
CA LYS A 117 -15.65 -2.14 -2.14
C LYS A 117 -16.75 -3.17 -1.81
N ILE A 118 -16.33 -4.37 -1.41
CA ILE A 118 -17.23 -5.48 -1.02
C ILE A 118 -16.98 -5.96 0.40
#